data_AF-A0A2R4MC05-F1
#
_entry.id   AF-A0A2R4MC05-F1
#
_cell.length_a   1.000
_cell.length_b   1.000
_cell.length_c   1.000
_cell.angle_alpha   90.00
_cell.angle_beta   90.00
_cell.angle_gamma   90.00
#
_symmetry.space_group_name_H-M   'P 1'
#
loop_
_entity.id
_entity.type
_entity.pdbx_description
1 polymer ?
#
loop_
_entity_poly.entity_id
_entity_poly.type
_entity_poly.pdbx_seq_one_letter_code
_entity_poly.pdbx_strand_id
1 'polypeptide(L)'
;MRAFLLLAFFAIVAPAFALDWSFKVHPHPLFDELTQDEHDAIFAAIRDESERECAKAQRLQFQIYLKRYPSFADTGTSESRKKAWLHHVLGTPLDVERTCILFAEVSKLMDLTKNAEETDFFFCGKFSRPPESAKEEEIATLIREIFGYIQTDEPGRANKFLSYNAIGPIIELHPDIEYYYRARFTPPDYIDKKKVMRQTVHPNHTISPKRRTELDQAIEAGDVQRVIDIMGDCFRSK
;
A
#
# COMPACT_ATOMS: atom_id res chain seq x y z
N MET A 1 15.87 27.81 45.28
CA MET A 1 15.90 26.96 44.07
C MET A 1 14.57 26.24 43.96
N ARG A 2 13.69 26.64 43.03
CA ARG A 2 12.45 25.92 42.72
C ARG A 2 12.73 25.07 41.47
N ALA A 3 12.79 23.76 41.64
CA ALA A 3 12.92 22.82 40.53
C ALA A 3 11.58 22.74 39.80
N PHE A 4 11.54 23.23 38.56
CA PHE A 4 10.41 23.06 37.66
C PHE A 4 10.46 21.64 37.09
N LEU A 5 9.56 20.78 37.57
CA LEU A 5 9.30 19.45 37.02
C LEU A 5 8.52 19.65 35.70
N LEU A 6 9.24 19.62 34.58
CA LEU A 6 8.65 19.51 33.25
C LEU A 6 8.09 18.10 33.10
N LEU A 7 6.81 17.93 33.42
CA LEU A 7 6.01 16.77 33.00
C LEU A 7 5.88 16.84 31.47
N ALA A 8 6.79 16.14 30.78
CA ALA A 8 6.64 15.85 29.37
C ALA A 8 5.41 14.95 29.20
N PHE A 9 4.27 15.55 28.87
CA PHE A 9 3.13 14.83 28.31
C PHE A 9 3.57 14.24 26.97
N PHE A 10 4.10 13.02 27.00
CA PHE A 10 4.04 12.14 25.85
C PHE A 10 2.56 11.83 25.63
N ALA A 11 1.89 12.67 24.84
CA ALA A 11 0.63 12.29 24.22
C ALA A 11 0.96 11.07 23.35
N ILE A 12 0.67 9.88 23.89
CA ILE A 12 0.60 8.67 23.08
C ILE A 12 -0.54 8.95 22.11
N VAL A 13 -0.19 9.38 20.90
CA VAL A 13 -1.12 9.47 19.79
C VAL A 13 -1.54 8.03 19.52
N ALA A 14 -2.60 7.59 20.20
CA ALA A 14 -3.23 6.32 19.88
C ALA A 14 -3.54 6.36 18.38
N PRO A 15 -3.21 5.31 17.62
CA PRO A 15 -3.50 5.28 16.20
C PRO A 15 -4.99 5.58 16.02
N ALA A 16 -5.32 6.65 15.30
CA ALA A 16 -6.65 7.25 15.19
C ALA A 16 -7.70 6.35 14.49
N PHE A 17 -7.44 5.03 14.40
CA PHE A 17 -8.21 4.05 13.65
C PHE A 17 -8.58 2.81 14.46
N ALA A 18 -8.35 2.79 15.78
CA ALA A 18 -8.84 1.72 16.63
C ALA A 18 -10.36 1.87 16.82
N LEU A 19 -11.14 1.39 15.85
CA LEU A 19 -12.57 1.16 16.05
C LEU A 19 -12.75 0.08 17.13
N ASP A 20 -13.85 0.14 17.88
CA ASP A 20 -14.25 -0.96 18.77
C ASP A 20 -14.79 -2.12 17.92
N TRP A 21 -13.88 -2.78 17.20
CA TRP A 21 -14.18 -3.83 16.24
C TRP A 21 -13.04 -4.82 16.12
N SER A 22 -13.37 -6.12 16.06
CA SER A 22 -12.40 -7.18 15.84
C SER A 22 -12.64 -7.85 14.50
N PHE A 23 -11.75 -7.61 13.54
CA PHE A 23 -11.77 -8.33 12.27
C PHE A 23 -11.32 -9.79 12.38
N LYS A 24 -10.72 -10.19 13.52
CA LYS A 24 -10.44 -11.60 13.81
C LYS A 24 -11.72 -12.37 14.12
N VAL A 25 -12.66 -11.74 14.83
CA VAL A 25 -13.96 -12.33 15.16
C VAL A 25 -14.96 -12.15 14.01
N HIS A 26 -14.84 -11.05 13.27
CA HIS A 26 -15.71 -10.70 12.15
C HIS A 26 -14.89 -10.53 10.87
N PRO A 27 -14.29 -11.60 10.33
CA PRO A 27 -13.47 -11.51 9.13
C PRO A 27 -14.33 -11.10 7.92
N HIS A 28 -13.70 -10.45 6.95
CA HIS A 28 -14.29 -10.34 5.62
C HIS A 28 -14.42 -11.76 5.05
N PRO A 29 -15.59 -12.11 4.47
CA PRO A 29 -15.82 -13.44 3.95
C PRO A 29 -14.75 -13.81 2.91
N LEU A 30 -14.27 -15.04 2.98
CA LEU A 30 -13.51 -15.67 1.91
C LEU A 30 -14.43 -15.96 0.72
N PHE A 31 -13.82 -16.20 -0.44
CA PHE A 31 -14.53 -16.53 -1.67
C PHE A 31 -15.55 -17.67 -1.46
N ASP A 32 -15.17 -18.76 -0.81
CA ASP A 32 -16.04 -19.90 -0.54
C ASP A 32 -17.10 -19.66 0.56
N GLU A 33 -17.01 -18.55 1.29
CA GLU A 33 -17.96 -18.14 2.33
C GLU A 33 -19.04 -17.16 1.83
N LEU A 34 -18.91 -16.68 0.58
CA LEU A 34 -19.91 -15.85 -0.09
C LEU A 34 -21.09 -16.70 -0.56
N THR A 35 -22.30 -16.13 -0.46
CA THR A 35 -23.48 -16.72 -1.09
C THR A 35 -23.41 -16.58 -2.60
N GLN A 36 -24.14 -17.42 -3.35
CA GLN A 36 -24.17 -17.31 -4.82
C GLN A 36 -24.59 -15.91 -5.29
N ASP A 37 -25.58 -15.30 -4.63
CA ASP A 37 -26.04 -13.94 -4.96
C ASP A 37 -24.94 -12.88 -4.73
N GLU A 38 -24.13 -13.03 -3.68
CA GLU A 38 -23.01 -12.13 -3.41
C GLU A 38 -21.90 -12.31 -4.44
N HIS A 39 -21.57 -13.56 -4.81
CA HIS A 39 -20.67 -13.88 -5.91
C HIS A 39 -21.11 -13.22 -7.20
N ASP A 40 -22.34 -13.51 -7.63
CA ASP A 40 -22.88 -13.01 -8.89
C ASP A 40 -22.89 -11.48 -8.92
N ALA A 41 -23.20 -10.83 -7.79
CA ALA A 41 -23.17 -9.38 -7.68
C ALA A 41 -21.74 -8.80 -7.81
N ILE A 42 -20.75 -9.44 -7.18
CA ILE A 42 -19.33 -9.03 -7.28
C ILE A 42 -18.81 -9.21 -8.71
N PHE A 43 -19.01 -10.38 -9.31
CA PHE A 43 -18.60 -10.63 -10.69
C PHE A 43 -19.32 -9.75 -11.71
N ALA A 44 -20.62 -9.48 -11.51
CA ALA A 44 -21.35 -8.55 -12.35
C ALA A 44 -20.80 -7.11 -12.27
N ALA A 45 -20.16 -6.74 -11.14
CA ALA A 45 -19.50 -5.46 -10.98
C ALA A 45 -18.10 -5.39 -11.60
N ILE A 46 -17.47 -6.55 -11.89
CA ILE A 46 -16.12 -6.70 -12.45
C ILE A 46 -16.22 -7.40 -13.82
N ARG A 47 -16.73 -6.71 -14.85
CA ARG A 47 -16.88 -7.32 -16.17
C ARG A 47 -15.59 -7.30 -16.98
N ASP A 48 -14.86 -6.19 -16.92
CA ASP A 48 -13.67 -5.90 -17.74
C ASP A 48 -12.47 -5.40 -16.89
N GLU A 49 -12.51 -5.55 -15.56
CA GLU A 49 -11.47 -5.08 -14.62
C GLU A 49 -11.09 -3.59 -14.74
N SER A 50 -11.98 -2.77 -15.32
CA SER A 50 -11.71 -1.33 -15.44
C SER A 50 -11.67 -0.63 -14.07
N GLU A 51 -11.01 0.51 -13.99
CA GLU A 51 -10.94 1.35 -12.77
C GLU A 51 -12.33 1.61 -12.16
N ARG A 52 -13.28 1.99 -13.02
CA ARG A 52 -14.66 2.27 -12.62
C ARG A 52 -15.36 1.03 -12.06
N GLU A 53 -15.00 -0.15 -12.54
CA GLU A 53 -15.58 -1.42 -12.12
C GLU A 53 -14.97 -1.92 -10.82
N CYS A 54 -13.65 -1.83 -10.66
CA CYS A 54 -13.01 -2.15 -9.39
C CYS A 54 -13.48 -1.22 -8.25
N ALA A 55 -13.70 0.08 -8.52
CA ALA A 55 -14.27 0.99 -7.53
C ALA A 55 -15.71 0.60 -7.13
N LYS A 56 -16.52 0.09 -8.07
CA LYS A 56 -17.87 -0.44 -7.78
C LYS A 56 -17.79 -1.74 -6.98
N ALA A 57 -16.93 -2.66 -7.38
CA ALA A 57 -16.73 -3.94 -6.69
C ALA A 57 -16.27 -3.74 -5.25
N GLN A 58 -15.30 -2.85 -5.03
CA GLN A 58 -14.87 -2.46 -3.68
C GLN A 58 -16.03 -1.94 -2.83
N ARG A 59 -16.87 -1.05 -3.39
CA ARG A 59 -18.04 -0.50 -2.68
C ARG A 59 -19.03 -1.61 -2.33
N LEU A 60 -19.31 -2.53 -3.27
CA LEU A 60 -20.22 -3.64 -3.06
C LEU A 60 -19.69 -4.60 -1.98
N GLN A 61 -18.42 -4.97 -2.03
CA GLN A 61 -17.80 -5.83 -1.01
C GLN A 61 -17.86 -5.20 0.39
N PHE A 62 -17.68 -3.88 0.50
CA PHE A 62 -17.88 -3.17 1.77
C PHE A 62 -19.35 -3.20 2.23
N GLN A 63 -20.31 -3.08 1.32
CA GLN A 63 -21.74 -3.19 1.64
C GLN A 63 -22.13 -4.61 2.08
N ILE A 64 -21.57 -5.64 1.44
CA ILE A 64 -21.72 -7.04 1.85
C ILE A 64 -21.20 -7.22 3.28
N TYR A 65 -20.02 -6.66 3.58
CA TYR A 65 -19.45 -6.70 4.93
C TYR A 65 -20.37 -6.04 5.97
N LEU A 66 -20.92 -4.85 5.67
CA LEU A 66 -21.87 -4.16 6.55
C LEU A 66 -23.18 -4.93 6.74
N LYS A 67 -23.67 -5.62 5.70
CA LYS A 67 -24.88 -6.44 5.77
C LYS A 67 -24.66 -7.66 6.67
N ARG A 68 -23.49 -8.30 6.58
CA ARG A 68 -23.14 -9.47 7.40
C ARG A 68 -22.85 -9.09 8.85
N TYR A 69 -22.32 -7.89 9.08
CA TYR A 69 -21.99 -7.39 10.41
C TYR A 69 -22.62 -6.02 10.68
N PRO A 70 -23.94 -5.94 10.94
CA PRO A 70 -24.63 -4.67 11.11
C PRO A 70 -24.09 -3.82 12.26
N SER A 71 -23.63 -4.43 13.35
CA SER A 71 -23.03 -3.73 14.49
C SER A 71 -21.73 -3.00 14.13
N PHE A 72 -21.05 -3.37 13.04
CA PHE A 72 -19.89 -2.62 12.58
C PHE A 72 -20.28 -1.19 12.20
N ALA A 73 -21.50 -0.97 11.70
CA ALA A 73 -22.00 0.34 11.30
C ALA A 73 -22.05 1.35 12.46
N ASP A 74 -22.03 0.89 13.71
CA ASP A 74 -22.11 1.73 14.91
C ASP A 74 -20.73 2.13 15.46
N THR A 75 -19.63 1.57 14.92
CA THR A 75 -18.28 1.71 15.49
C THR A 75 -17.55 3.01 15.14
N GLY A 76 -18.13 3.89 14.32
CA GLY A 76 -17.46 5.14 13.91
C GLY A 76 -18.19 5.92 12.81
N THR A 77 -17.43 6.62 11.96
CA THR A 77 -17.96 7.25 10.74
C THR A 77 -17.89 6.28 9.56
N SER A 78 -18.61 6.57 8.46
CA SER A 78 -18.51 5.74 7.26
C SER A 78 -17.08 5.68 6.71
N GLU A 79 -16.33 6.77 6.80
CA GLU A 79 -14.96 6.84 6.32
C GLU A 79 -14.00 6.04 7.21
N SER A 80 -14.08 6.21 8.53
CA SER A 80 -13.22 5.46 9.46
C SER A 80 -13.46 3.95 9.35
N ARG A 81 -14.72 3.53 9.20
CA ARG A 81 -15.08 2.12 8.94
C ARG A 81 -14.52 1.61 7.63
N LYS A 82 -14.66 2.38 6.54
CA LYS A 82 -14.13 1.97 5.24
C LYS A 82 -12.61 1.82 5.29
N LYS A 83 -11.89 2.76 5.93
CA LYS A 83 -10.44 2.69 6.10
C LYS A 83 -10.00 1.47 6.92
N ALA A 84 -10.65 1.22 8.06
CA ALA A 84 -10.35 0.06 8.89
C ALA A 84 -10.62 -1.26 8.15
N TRP A 85 -11.73 -1.34 7.42
CA TRP A 85 -12.06 -2.51 6.60
C TRP A 85 -11.05 -2.72 5.47
N LEU A 86 -10.63 -1.66 4.77
CA LEU A 86 -9.60 -1.75 3.73
C LEU A 86 -8.28 -2.26 4.28
N HIS A 87 -7.85 -1.73 5.41
CA HIS A 87 -6.63 -2.18 6.06
C HIS A 87 -6.69 -3.66 6.43
N HIS A 88 -7.83 -4.12 6.96
CA HIS A 88 -8.05 -5.55 7.24
C HIS A 88 -8.02 -6.39 5.96
N VAL A 89 -8.87 -6.07 4.98
CA VAL A 89 -9.04 -6.91 3.78
C VAL A 89 -7.76 -6.97 2.98
N LEU A 90 -7.11 -5.81 2.76
CA LEU A 90 -5.85 -5.79 2.05
C LEU A 90 -4.78 -6.50 2.86
N GLY A 91 -4.81 -6.49 4.20
CA GLY A 91 -3.93 -7.25 5.09
C GLY A 91 -3.95 -8.77 4.93
N THR A 92 -5.03 -9.34 4.38
CA THR A 92 -5.19 -10.80 4.17
C THR A 92 -4.65 -11.26 2.80
N PRO A 93 -4.46 -12.58 2.55
CA PRO A 93 -4.04 -13.06 1.23
C PRO A 93 -4.96 -12.55 0.12
N LEU A 94 -4.40 -12.05 -0.99
CA LEU A 94 -5.20 -11.56 -2.11
C LEU A 94 -5.82 -12.72 -2.89
N ASP A 95 -7.11 -12.61 -3.17
CA ASP A 95 -7.80 -13.33 -4.23
C ASP A 95 -8.10 -12.36 -5.39
N VAL A 96 -8.77 -12.87 -6.44
CA VAL A 96 -9.13 -12.07 -7.62
C VAL A 96 -9.98 -10.85 -7.21
N GLU A 97 -10.89 -11.01 -6.24
CA GLU A 97 -11.79 -9.95 -5.79
C GLU A 97 -11.06 -8.86 -5.01
N ARG A 98 -10.08 -9.24 -4.18
CA ARG A 98 -9.24 -8.33 -3.40
C ARG A 98 -8.22 -7.59 -4.27
N THR A 99 -7.85 -8.15 -5.42
CA THR A 99 -7.02 -7.44 -6.41
C THR A 99 -7.72 -6.17 -6.90
N CYS A 100 -9.03 -6.23 -7.14
CA CYS A 100 -9.82 -5.04 -7.50
C CYS A 100 -9.88 -4.01 -6.37
N ILE A 101 -9.87 -4.44 -5.10
CA ILE A 101 -9.85 -3.50 -3.96
C ILE A 101 -8.58 -2.66 -3.97
N LEU A 102 -7.42 -3.29 -4.16
CA LEU A 102 -6.14 -2.57 -4.25
C LEU A 102 -6.12 -1.66 -5.49
N PHE A 103 -6.58 -2.17 -6.64
CA PHE A 103 -6.65 -1.40 -7.88
C PHE A 103 -7.50 -0.14 -7.71
N ALA A 104 -8.64 -0.22 -7.02
CA ALA A 104 -9.49 0.93 -6.75
C ALA A 104 -8.79 2.05 -5.95
N GLU A 105 -7.92 1.71 -4.99
CA GLU A 105 -7.15 2.72 -4.25
C GLU A 105 -6.04 3.35 -5.10
N VAL A 106 -5.38 2.55 -5.94
CA VAL A 106 -4.35 3.03 -6.87
C VAL A 106 -4.98 3.91 -7.96
N SER A 107 -6.15 3.54 -8.45
CA SER A 107 -6.97 4.33 -9.37
C SER A 107 -7.30 5.72 -8.82
N LYS A 108 -7.73 5.84 -7.56
CA LYS A 108 -7.91 7.16 -6.93
C LYS A 108 -6.62 7.99 -6.96
N LEU A 109 -5.47 7.36 -6.74
CA LEU A 109 -4.18 8.05 -6.83
C LEU A 109 -3.91 8.51 -8.26
N MET A 110 -4.19 7.67 -9.27
CA MET A 110 -4.07 8.04 -10.68
C MET A 110 -4.96 9.23 -11.02
N ASP A 111 -6.20 9.24 -10.54
CA ASP A 111 -7.13 10.34 -10.75
C ASP A 111 -6.67 11.64 -10.06
N LEU A 112 -6.19 11.57 -8.81
CA LEU A 112 -5.66 12.74 -8.08
C LEU A 112 -4.42 13.34 -8.76
N THR A 113 -3.60 12.47 -9.34
CA THR A 113 -2.34 12.84 -10.02
C THR A 113 -2.52 13.08 -11.51
N LYS A 114 -3.75 12.94 -12.03
CA LYS A 114 -4.10 13.26 -13.40
C LYS A 114 -3.83 14.73 -13.66
N ASN A 115 -2.99 15.01 -14.67
CA ASN A 115 -2.49 16.34 -15.00
C ASN A 115 -1.62 16.98 -13.89
N ALA A 116 -1.08 16.21 -12.95
CA ALA A 116 0.02 16.71 -12.15
C ALA A 116 1.18 17.01 -13.09
N GLU A 117 1.66 18.26 -13.09
CA GLU A 117 2.90 18.62 -13.76
C GLU A 117 4.06 17.85 -13.12
N GLU A 118 5.24 17.88 -13.73
CA GLU A 118 6.44 17.43 -13.04
C GLU A 118 6.63 18.28 -11.78
N THR A 119 6.37 17.68 -10.62
CA THR A 119 6.55 18.34 -9.32
C THR A 119 7.78 17.78 -8.62
N ASP A 120 8.40 18.56 -7.75
CA ASP A 120 9.44 18.08 -6.85
C ASP A 120 8.86 17.26 -5.67
N PHE A 121 7.53 17.14 -5.55
CA PHE A 121 6.83 16.28 -4.60
C PHE A 121 6.54 14.90 -5.19
N PHE A 122 7.28 13.90 -4.74
CA PHE A 122 7.12 12.52 -5.19
C PHE A 122 7.48 11.53 -4.07
N PHE A 123 7.08 10.29 -4.26
CA PHE A 123 7.34 9.20 -3.33
C PHE A 123 8.33 8.20 -3.92
N CYS A 124 9.41 7.94 -3.19
CA CYS A 124 10.44 6.96 -3.57
C CYS A 124 10.62 5.81 -2.58
N GLY A 125 9.70 5.66 -1.61
CA GLY A 125 9.88 4.92 -0.36
C GLY A 125 9.79 5.83 0.87
N LYS A 126 10.12 7.11 0.66
CA LYS A 126 9.78 8.26 1.50
C LYS A 126 9.31 9.39 0.57
N PHE A 127 8.66 10.42 1.12
CA PHE A 127 8.37 11.62 0.32
C PHE A 127 9.66 12.43 0.14
N SER A 128 9.85 12.98 -1.06
CA SER A 128 10.99 13.83 -1.42
C SER A 128 11.07 15.10 -0.55
N ARG A 129 9.91 15.61 -0.13
CA ARG A 129 9.74 16.72 0.81
C ARG A 129 8.37 16.61 1.52
N PRO A 130 8.13 17.38 2.60
CA PRO A 130 6.79 17.50 3.18
C PRO A 130 5.75 18.05 2.17
N PRO A 131 4.47 17.68 2.31
CA PRO A 131 3.40 18.26 1.51
C PRO A 131 3.17 19.74 1.88
N GLU A 132 2.97 20.59 0.87
CA GLU A 132 2.81 22.04 0.99
C GLU A 132 1.41 22.53 0.61
N SER A 133 0.57 21.64 0.05
CA SER A 133 -0.81 21.94 -0.33
C SER A 133 -1.78 20.87 0.15
N ALA A 134 -3.07 21.22 0.24
CA ALA A 134 -4.12 20.25 0.58
C ALA A 134 -4.16 19.06 -0.38
N LYS A 135 -3.89 19.28 -1.68
CA LYS A 135 -3.81 18.23 -2.69
C LYS A 135 -2.61 17.32 -2.45
N GLU A 136 -1.44 17.87 -2.10
CA GLU A 136 -0.26 17.08 -1.75
C GLU A 136 -0.48 16.27 -0.47
N GLU A 137 -1.17 16.82 0.54
CA GLU A 137 -1.52 16.07 1.76
C GLU A 137 -2.47 14.90 1.47
N GLU A 138 -3.44 15.10 0.57
CA GLU A 138 -4.35 14.05 0.11
C GLU A 138 -3.59 12.92 -0.60
N ILE A 139 -2.71 13.28 -1.54
CA ILE A 139 -1.80 12.36 -2.22
C ILE A 139 -0.90 11.63 -1.21
N ALA A 140 -0.29 12.37 -0.28
CA ALA A 140 0.60 11.81 0.74
C ALA A 140 -0.11 10.79 1.62
N THR A 141 -1.36 11.09 1.99
CA THR A 141 -2.20 10.22 2.80
C THR A 141 -2.52 8.93 2.04
N LEU A 142 -2.97 9.04 0.79
CA LEU A 142 -3.31 7.87 -0.01
C LEU A 142 -2.08 6.99 -0.32
N ILE A 143 -0.93 7.60 -0.61
CA ILE A 143 0.33 6.85 -0.81
C ILE A 143 0.75 6.13 0.48
N ARG A 144 0.67 6.78 1.65
CA ARG A 144 0.96 6.12 2.93
C ARG A 144 0.02 4.94 3.19
N GLU A 145 -1.26 5.09 2.88
CA GLU A 145 -2.25 4.01 3.01
C GLU A 145 -1.91 2.84 2.07
N ILE A 146 -1.72 3.11 0.77
CA ILE A 146 -1.33 2.11 -0.22
C ILE A 146 -0.04 1.40 0.20
N PHE A 147 1.00 2.16 0.53
CA PHE A 147 2.31 1.63 0.93
C PHE A 147 2.19 0.78 2.20
N GLY A 148 1.40 1.22 3.19
CA GLY A 148 1.11 0.44 4.39
C GLY A 148 0.46 -0.92 4.09
N TYR A 149 -0.38 -1.02 3.05
CA TYR A 149 -0.93 -2.31 2.61
C TYR A 149 0.11 -3.24 1.99
N ILE A 150 1.19 -2.69 1.42
CA ILE A 150 2.24 -3.42 0.70
C ILE A 150 3.37 -3.88 1.62
N GLN A 151 3.56 -3.24 2.77
CA GLN A 151 4.58 -3.63 3.76
C GLN A 151 4.30 -5.00 4.42
N THR A 152 3.14 -5.58 4.18
CA THR A 152 2.80 -6.95 4.59
C THR A 152 3.55 -8.00 3.77
N ASP A 153 3.75 -9.18 4.34
CA ASP A 153 4.49 -10.28 3.71
C ASP A 153 3.73 -11.07 2.64
N GLU A 154 3.07 -10.37 1.70
CA GLU A 154 2.24 -10.99 0.67
C GLU A 154 2.77 -10.64 -0.75
N PRO A 155 3.25 -11.64 -1.52
CA PRO A 155 3.88 -11.42 -2.81
C PRO A 155 3.00 -10.75 -3.87
N GLY A 156 1.69 -11.03 -3.91
CA GLY A 156 0.76 -10.48 -4.88
C GLY A 156 0.69 -8.95 -4.82
N ARG A 157 0.57 -8.39 -3.61
CA ARG A 157 0.56 -6.95 -3.34
C ARG A 157 1.85 -6.27 -3.75
N ALA A 158 2.99 -6.84 -3.39
CA ALA A 158 4.30 -6.31 -3.76
C ALA A 158 4.49 -6.26 -5.28
N ASN A 159 4.10 -7.33 -5.99
CA ASN A 159 4.20 -7.37 -7.45
C ASN A 159 3.29 -6.34 -8.13
N LYS A 160 2.06 -6.15 -7.63
CA LYS A 160 1.17 -5.09 -8.13
C LYS A 160 1.75 -3.70 -7.86
N PHE A 161 2.27 -3.45 -6.66
CA PHE A 161 2.95 -2.18 -6.36
C PHE A 161 4.14 -1.91 -7.27
N LEU A 162 4.98 -2.91 -7.52
CA LEU A 162 6.10 -2.79 -8.46
C LEU A 162 5.63 -2.47 -9.88
N SER A 163 4.46 -2.99 -10.30
CA SER A 163 3.86 -2.62 -11.59
C SER A 163 3.34 -1.18 -11.63
N TYR A 164 3.20 -0.54 -10.46
CA TYR A 164 2.82 0.86 -10.32
C TYR A 164 4.02 1.82 -10.21
N ASN A 165 5.24 1.28 -10.14
CA ASN A 165 6.45 2.07 -10.31
C ASN A 165 6.40 2.72 -11.72
N ALA A 166 6.51 4.04 -11.80
CA ALA A 166 6.27 4.86 -13.01
C ALA A 166 4.80 5.09 -13.42
N ILE A 167 3.83 4.89 -12.52
CA ILE A 167 2.49 5.46 -12.70
C ILE A 167 2.56 6.97 -12.42
N GLY A 168 2.82 7.73 -13.48
CA GLY A 168 2.83 9.19 -13.47
C GLY A 168 4.04 9.79 -12.73
N PRO A 169 4.05 11.12 -12.53
CA PRO A 169 5.20 11.83 -11.97
C PRO A 169 5.32 11.71 -10.44
N ILE A 170 4.46 10.96 -9.75
CA ILE A 170 4.33 11.04 -8.28
C ILE A 170 4.91 9.81 -7.56
N ILE A 171 4.95 8.63 -8.18
CA ILE A 171 5.62 7.45 -7.63
C ILE A 171 6.82 7.08 -8.49
N GLU A 172 8.00 7.19 -7.91
CA GLU A 172 9.27 6.81 -8.51
C GLU A 172 10.13 6.12 -7.46
N LEU A 173 10.06 4.79 -7.41
CA LEU A 173 10.69 4.02 -6.35
C LEU A 173 12.21 4.17 -6.38
N HIS A 174 12.80 4.37 -5.21
CA HIS A 174 14.24 4.31 -5.08
C HIS A 174 14.74 2.91 -5.48
N PRO A 175 15.87 2.78 -6.19
CA PRO A 175 16.40 1.48 -6.63
C PRO A 175 16.52 0.43 -5.53
N ASP A 176 16.84 0.85 -4.30
CA ASP A 176 16.95 -0.05 -3.15
C ASP A 176 15.58 -0.59 -2.69
N ILE A 177 14.53 0.21 -2.77
CA ILE A 177 13.14 -0.20 -2.47
C ILE A 177 12.67 -1.18 -3.53
N GLU A 178 12.90 -0.86 -4.81
CA GLU A 178 12.60 -1.77 -5.92
C GLU A 178 13.37 -3.09 -5.77
N TYR A 179 14.66 -3.04 -5.43
CA TYR A 179 15.49 -4.22 -5.17
C TYR A 179 14.91 -5.08 -4.06
N TYR A 180 14.57 -4.47 -2.91
CA TYR A 180 13.99 -5.17 -1.77
C TYR A 180 12.72 -5.94 -2.16
N TYR A 181 11.74 -5.27 -2.75
CA TYR A 181 10.47 -5.90 -3.11
C TYR A 181 10.65 -6.99 -4.19
N ARG A 182 11.49 -6.74 -5.21
CA ARG A 182 11.76 -7.74 -6.25
C ARG A 182 12.44 -8.97 -5.68
N ALA A 183 13.51 -8.80 -4.90
CA ALA A 183 14.28 -9.92 -4.37
C ALA A 183 13.50 -10.71 -3.31
N ARG A 184 12.64 -10.05 -2.51
CA ARG A 184 11.81 -10.72 -1.51
C ARG A 184 10.67 -11.54 -2.13
N PHE A 185 10.03 -11.04 -3.19
CA PHE A 185 8.76 -11.59 -3.68
C PHE A 185 8.81 -12.24 -5.07
N THR A 186 9.97 -12.23 -5.73
CA THR A 186 10.20 -13.00 -6.96
C THR A 186 10.57 -14.44 -6.62
N PRO A 187 9.80 -15.46 -7.06
CA PRO A 187 10.18 -16.86 -6.89
C PRO A 187 11.53 -17.15 -7.57
N PRO A 188 12.40 -17.99 -6.98
CA PRO A 188 13.70 -18.32 -7.56
C PRO A 188 13.65 -18.91 -8.97
N ASP A 189 12.50 -19.50 -9.32
CA ASP A 189 12.32 -20.36 -10.49
C ASP A 189 11.73 -19.59 -11.69
N TYR A 190 11.14 -18.41 -11.45
CA TYR A 190 10.42 -17.64 -12.46
C TYR A 190 11.29 -16.65 -13.23
N ILE A 191 12.53 -16.47 -12.77
CA ILE A 191 13.43 -15.44 -13.26
C ILE A 191 14.84 -16.04 -13.28
N ASP A 192 15.51 -15.99 -14.44
CA ASP A 192 16.97 -16.02 -14.46
C ASP A 192 17.42 -14.89 -13.52
N LYS A 193 17.76 -15.21 -12.26
CA LYS A 193 18.07 -14.23 -11.21
C LYS A 193 19.14 -13.24 -11.67
N LYS A 194 20.02 -13.63 -12.61
CA LYS A 194 20.99 -12.72 -13.21
C LYS A 194 20.36 -11.72 -14.17
N LYS A 195 19.27 -12.04 -14.86
CA LYS A 195 18.66 -11.21 -15.90
C LYS A 195 17.77 -10.10 -15.33
N VAL A 196 16.93 -10.38 -14.33
CA VAL A 196 16.10 -9.33 -13.69
C VAL A 196 16.94 -8.41 -12.80
N MET A 197 17.93 -8.97 -12.09
CA MET A 197 18.89 -8.14 -11.35
C MET A 197 19.81 -7.30 -12.25
N ARG A 198 19.94 -7.64 -13.54
CA ARG A 198 20.72 -6.85 -14.53
C ARG A 198 19.87 -5.87 -15.35
N GLN A 199 18.54 -6.03 -15.40
CA GLN A 199 17.67 -5.26 -16.30
C GLN A 199 16.74 -4.26 -15.60
N THR A 200 16.68 -4.24 -14.26
CA THR A 200 15.69 -3.40 -13.55
C THR A 200 16.22 -2.69 -12.31
N VAL A 201 17.53 -2.41 -12.27
CA VAL A 201 17.97 -1.21 -11.56
C VAL A 201 17.93 -0.13 -12.62
N HIS A 202 17.33 1.03 -12.34
CA HIS A 202 17.41 2.21 -13.21
C HIS A 202 18.71 2.16 -14.02
N PRO A 203 18.70 2.28 -15.35
CA PRO A 203 19.85 1.96 -16.20
C PRO A 203 21.15 2.67 -15.79
N ASN A 204 21.05 3.72 -14.97
CA ASN A 204 22.14 4.54 -14.48
C ASN A 204 22.55 4.30 -13.01
N HIS A 205 21.92 3.39 -12.27
CA HIS A 205 22.22 3.14 -10.85
C HIS A 205 22.64 1.70 -10.61
N THR A 206 23.85 1.53 -10.08
CA THR A 206 24.40 0.24 -9.71
C THR A 206 24.47 0.17 -8.18
N ILE A 207 23.72 -0.76 -7.58
CA ILE A 207 23.82 -1.06 -6.15
C ILE A 207 25.21 -1.66 -5.90
N SER A 208 26.03 -0.97 -5.12
CA SER A 208 27.38 -1.44 -4.79
C SER A 208 27.35 -2.78 -4.02
N PRO A 209 28.44 -3.58 -4.04
CA PRO A 209 28.46 -4.85 -3.30
C PRO A 209 28.18 -4.70 -1.81
N LYS A 210 28.77 -3.69 -1.16
CA LYS A 210 28.51 -3.38 0.26
C LYS A 210 27.02 -3.06 0.48
N ARG A 211 26.47 -2.22 -0.39
CA ARG A 211 25.08 -1.80 -0.33
C ARG A 211 24.12 -2.98 -0.47
N ARG A 212 24.43 -3.89 -1.40
CA ARG A 212 23.66 -5.12 -1.60
C ARG A 212 23.64 -5.98 -0.34
N THR A 213 24.77 -6.16 0.34
CA THR A 213 24.81 -6.93 1.60
C THR A 213 23.90 -6.33 2.68
N GLU A 214 23.85 -4.99 2.79
CA GLU A 214 22.94 -4.32 3.73
C GLU A 214 21.47 -4.56 3.37
N LEU A 215 21.13 -4.54 2.08
CA LEU A 215 19.79 -4.80 1.57
C LEU A 215 19.38 -6.27 1.73
N ASP A 216 20.28 -7.21 1.45
CA ASP A 216 20.02 -8.65 1.60
C ASP A 216 19.71 -9.00 3.06
N GLN A 217 20.37 -8.35 4.03
CA GLN A 217 20.03 -8.50 5.45
C GLN A 217 18.63 -7.96 5.79
N ALA A 218 18.24 -6.83 5.20
CA ALA A 218 16.89 -6.30 5.37
C ALA A 218 15.83 -7.22 4.73
N ILE A 219 16.13 -7.80 3.56
CA ILE A 219 15.29 -8.79 2.89
C ILE A 219 15.12 -10.04 3.75
N GLU A 220 16.19 -10.59 4.32
CA GLU A 220 16.12 -11.75 5.22
C GLU A 220 15.26 -11.45 6.46
N ALA A 221 15.40 -10.25 7.02
CA ALA A 221 14.61 -9.81 8.17
C ALA A 221 13.15 -9.43 7.85
N GLY A 222 12.81 -9.21 6.57
CA GLY A 222 11.51 -8.63 6.19
C GLY A 222 11.31 -7.19 6.64
N ASP A 223 12.40 -6.44 6.76
CA ASP A 223 12.42 -5.09 7.31
C ASP A 223 12.59 -4.05 6.20
N VAL A 224 11.48 -3.65 5.58
CA VAL A 224 11.46 -2.57 4.58
C VAL A 224 11.81 -1.22 5.20
N GLN A 225 11.53 -1.01 6.49
CA GLN A 225 11.88 0.25 7.16
C GLN A 225 13.39 0.44 7.21
N ARG A 226 14.12 -0.64 7.50
CA ARG A 226 15.59 -0.62 7.41
C ARG A 226 16.06 -0.17 6.04
N VAL A 227 15.45 -0.64 4.93
CA VAL A 227 15.78 -0.19 3.57
C VAL A 227 15.56 1.30 3.39
N ILE A 228 14.40 1.82 3.84
CA ILE A 228 14.06 3.25 3.79
C ILE A 228 15.09 4.09 4.55
N ASP A 229 15.54 3.62 5.72
CA ASP A 229 16.49 4.34 6.55
C ASP A 229 17.87 4.44 5.88
N ILE A 230 18.25 3.41 5.13
CA ILE A 230 19.59 3.34 4.54
C ILE A 230 19.63 3.96 3.13
N MET A 231 18.52 4.08 2.39
CA MET A 231 18.48 4.42 0.95
C MET A 231 19.00 5.82 0.58
N GLY A 232 19.20 6.69 1.56
CA GLY A 232 19.57 8.07 1.28
C GLY A 232 18.36 8.86 0.78
N ASP A 233 18.61 9.88 -0.04
CA ASP A 233 17.58 10.81 -0.50
C ASP A 233 16.87 10.35 -1.77
N CYS A 234 15.62 10.81 -1.92
CA CYS A 234 14.89 10.61 -3.15
C CYS A 234 15.53 11.41 -4.29
N PHE A 235 15.65 10.80 -5.46
CA PHE A 235 16.08 11.46 -6.68
C PHE A 235 15.24 10.93 -7.85
N ARG A 236 15.11 11.75 -8.90
CA ARG A 236 14.51 11.32 -10.16
C ARG A 236 15.58 10.83 -11.11
N SER A 237 15.27 9.74 -11.79
CA SER A 237 16.06 9.18 -12.86
C SER A 237 15.70 9.89 -14.16
N LYS A 238 16.60 10.80 -14.56
CA LYS A 238 16.51 11.47 -15.86
C LYS A 238 16.76 10.50 -17.01
#